data_AF-A0A928A7T2-F1
#
_entry.id   AF-A0A928A7T2-F1
#
_cell.length_a   1.000
_cell.length_b   1.000
_cell.length_c   1.000
_cell.angle_alpha   90.00
_cell.angle_beta   90.00
_cell.angle_gamma   90.00
#
_symmetry.space_group_name_H-M   'P 1'
#
loop_
_entity.id
_entity.type
_entity.pdbx_description
1 polymer ?
#
loop_
_entity_poly.entity_id
_entity_poly.type
_entity_poly.pdbx_seq_one_letter_code
_entity_poly.pdbx_strand_id
1 'polypeptide(L)'
;MNTKTIENITKTVAKVAINLTTIVLALTIIAELVSHIYGYDTVHVGHYGVIDWSIGKETNTWLLTALTILTNSAIIYGLAKLKAFISEFTIKEVLTDKTYLFLKRATIYTFVVSLLQNVLSTSLNQANIIFDFSSCGYILLATLAVKYFRTRRLAQ
;
A
#
# COMPACT_ATOMS: atom_id res chain seq x y z
N MET A 1 -16.04 27.56 -1.08
CA MET A 1 -15.48 26.80 0.07
C MET A 1 -14.07 27.29 0.34
N ASN A 2 -13.70 27.57 1.60
CA ASN A 2 -12.37 28.11 1.93
C ASN A 2 -11.29 27.01 1.77
N THR A 3 -10.08 27.36 1.31
CA THR A 3 -8.93 26.45 1.13
C THR A 3 -8.56 25.71 2.40
N LYS A 4 -8.69 26.34 3.57
CA LYS A 4 -8.51 25.66 4.88
C LYS A 4 -9.54 24.57 5.14
N THR A 5 -10.80 24.79 4.73
CA THR A 5 -11.88 23.81 4.88
C THR A 5 -11.64 22.61 3.97
N ILE A 6 -11.24 22.86 2.72
CA ILE A 6 -10.86 21.81 1.76
C ILE A 6 -9.70 20.99 2.32
N GLU A 7 -8.63 21.64 2.80
CA GLU A 7 -7.46 20.96 3.37
C GLU A 7 -7.83 20.01 4.51
N ASN A 8 -8.64 20.49 5.47
CA ASN A 8 -9.06 19.68 6.62
C ASN A 8 -9.94 18.49 6.20
N ILE A 9 -10.86 18.69 5.26
CA ILE A 9 -11.69 17.60 4.72
C ILE A 9 -10.80 16.57 4.03
N THR A 10 -9.90 16.98 3.14
CA THR A 10 -8.99 16.07 2.43
C THR A 10 -8.11 15.29 3.39
N LYS A 11 -7.52 15.94 4.40
CA LYS A 11 -6.72 15.25 5.43
C LYS A 11 -7.55 14.23 6.21
N THR A 12 -8.79 14.57 6.54
CA THR A 12 -9.68 13.69 7.30
C THR A 12 -10.03 12.46 6.49
N VAL A 13 -10.47 12.65 5.24
CA VAL A 13 -10.78 11.55 4.31
C VAL A 13 -9.57 10.65 4.11
N ALA A 14 -8.38 11.22 3.88
CA ALA A 14 -7.16 10.45 3.70
C ALA A 14 -6.79 9.66 4.97
N LYS A 15 -6.89 10.26 6.15
CA LYS A 15 -6.62 9.56 7.43
C LYS A 15 -7.60 8.42 7.68
N VAL A 16 -8.89 8.60 7.37
CA VAL A 16 -9.90 7.54 7.49
C VAL A 16 -9.59 6.38 6.54
N ALA A 17 -9.32 6.68 5.26
CA ALA A 17 -8.94 5.66 4.28
C ALA A 17 -7.69 4.87 4.74
N ILE A 18 -6.64 5.57 5.18
CA ILE A 18 -5.41 4.94 5.69
C ILE A 18 -5.70 4.02 6.88
N ASN A 19 -6.50 4.47 7.85
CA ASN A 19 -6.84 3.66 9.01
C ASN A 19 -7.61 2.40 8.63
N LEU A 20 -8.61 2.53 7.74
CA LEU A 20 -9.40 1.40 7.28
C LEU A 20 -8.52 0.36 6.56
N THR A 21 -7.68 0.82 5.63
CA THR A 21 -6.74 -0.07 4.92
C THR A 21 -5.77 -0.74 5.88
N THR A 22 -5.26 -0.02 6.88
CA THR A 22 -4.35 -0.59 7.89
C THR A 22 -5.01 -1.71 8.69
N ILE A 23 -6.28 -1.53 9.09
CA ILE A 23 -7.04 -2.56 9.82
C ILE A 23 -7.25 -3.79 8.94
N VAL A 24 -7.67 -3.60 7.68
CA VAL A 24 -7.89 -4.71 6.74
C VAL A 24 -6.60 -5.51 6.50
N LEU A 25 -5.46 -4.84 6.31
CA LEU A 25 -4.17 -5.51 6.15
C LEU A 25 -3.74 -6.27 7.40
N ALA A 26 -3.97 -5.70 8.60
CA ALA A 26 -3.68 -6.38 9.86
C ALA A 26 -4.55 -7.63 10.04
N LEU A 27 -5.84 -7.56 9.71
CA LEU A 27 -6.73 -8.72 9.72
C LEU A 27 -6.30 -9.77 8.70
N THR A 28 -5.80 -9.35 7.53
CA THR A 28 -5.28 -10.27 6.50
C THR A 28 -4.07 -11.03 7.01
N ILE A 29 -3.12 -10.35 7.67
CA ILE A 29 -1.95 -10.98 8.31
C ILE A 29 -2.39 -12.03 9.35
N ILE A 30 -3.37 -11.70 10.20
CA ILE A 30 -3.88 -12.62 11.21
C ILE A 30 -4.57 -13.83 10.55
N ALA A 31 -5.40 -13.59 9.54
CA ALA A 31 -6.11 -14.63 8.83
C ALA A 31 -5.15 -15.62 8.15
N GLU A 32 -4.10 -15.13 7.49
CA GLU A 32 -3.08 -15.98 6.87
C GLU A 32 -2.29 -16.79 7.90
N LEU A 33 -1.91 -16.17 9.02
CA LEU A 33 -1.19 -16.87 10.08
C LEU A 33 -2.05 -17.98 10.71
N VAL A 34 -3.34 -17.70 10.97
CA VAL A 34 -4.29 -18.67 11.51
C VAL A 34 -4.56 -19.79 10.51
N SER A 35 -4.74 -19.46 9.22
CA SER A 35 -4.97 -20.47 8.17
C SER A 35 -3.81 -21.45 8.06
N HIS A 36 -2.58 -20.91 8.10
CA HIS A 36 -1.34 -21.68 7.99
C HIS A 36 -1.05 -22.54 9.23
N ILE A 37 -1.31 -22.03 10.44
CA ILE A 37 -1.06 -22.77 11.71
C ILE A 37 -2.09 -23.89 11.92
N TYR A 38 -3.37 -23.61 11.68
CA TYR A 38 -4.44 -24.59 11.92
C TYR A 38 -4.70 -25.51 10.73
N GLY A 39 -3.96 -25.34 9.63
CA GLY A 39 -4.10 -26.16 8.43
C GLY A 39 -5.46 -25.99 7.76
N TYR A 40 -6.15 -24.85 7.93
CA TYR A 40 -7.37 -24.55 7.15
C TYR A 40 -7.06 -24.48 5.64
N ASP A 41 -5.80 -24.27 5.28
CA ASP A 41 -5.27 -24.45 3.92
C ASP A 41 -5.42 -25.91 3.39
N THR A 42 -5.69 -26.88 4.27
CA THR A 42 -5.90 -28.31 3.93
C THR A 42 -7.33 -28.81 4.16
N VAL A 43 -8.18 -28.02 4.84
CA VAL A 43 -9.56 -28.44 5.19
C VAL A 43 -10.54 -27.92 4.14
N HIS A 44 -11.12 -28.84 3.37
CA HIS A 44 -12.26 -28.54 2.52
C HIS A 44 -13.49 -28.27 3.40
N VAL A 45 -13.77 -27.01 3.70
CA VAL A 45 -15.03 -26.64 4.33
C VAL A 45 -16.13 -26.63 3.26
N GLY A 46 -16.67 -27.82 2.98
CA GLY A 46 -18.07 -28.00 2.62
C GLY A 46 -18.51 -27.61 1.20
N HIS A 47 -18.76 -28.65 0.40
CA HIS A 47 -19.58 -28.68 -0.82
C HIS A 47 -21.06 -28.26 -0.63
N TYR A 48 -21.38 -27.33 0.27
CA TYR A 48 -22.77 -26.92 0.52
C TYR A 48 -22.90 -25.40 0.58
N GLY A 49 -23.33 -24.81 -0.55
CA GLY A 49 -24.00 -23.51 -0.57
C GLY A 49 -23.08 -22.29 -0.74
N VAL A 50 -22.55 -22.11 -1.95
CA VAL A 50 -22.33 -20.80 -2.61
C VAL A 50 -21.71 -19.70 -1.73
N ILE A 51 -20.50 -19.90 -1.22
CA ILE A 51 -19.42 -18.88 -1.23
C ILE A 51 -18.10 -19.64 -1.38
N ASP A 52 -17.56 -19.66 -2.59
CA ASP A 52 -16.25 -20.26 -2.86
C ASP A 52 -15.15 -19.30 -2.38
N TRP A 53 -14.83 -19.36 -1.09
CA TRP A 53 -13.53 -18.89 -0.61
C TRP A 53 -12.50 -19.92 -1.07
N SER A 54 -12.16 -19.89 -2.35
CA SER A 54 -11.01 -20.62 -2.87
C SER A 54 -9.74 -19.97 -2.32
N ILE A 55 -9.45 -20.26 -1.04
CA ILE A 55 -8.10 -20.16 -0.51
C ILE A 55 -7.31 -21.19 -1.32
N GLY A 56 -6.60 -20.68 -2.34
CA GLY A 56 -6.04 -21.46 -3.43
C GLY A 56 -5.27 -22.67 -2.92
N LYS A 57 -5.76 -23.86 -3.26
CA LYS A 57 -5.07 -25.12 -3.03
C LYS A 57 -3.85 -25.18 -3.93
N GLU A 58 -2.69 -25.34 -3.29
CA GLU A 58 -1.64 -26.34 -3.59
C GLU A 58 -0.22 -25.87 -3.20
N THR A 59 -0.02 -24.60 -2.82
CA THR A 59 1.34 -24.10 -2.51
C THR A 59 1.43 -23.05 -1.40
N ASN A 60 0.62 -23.12 -0.34
CA ASN A 60 0.84 -22.31 0.88
C ASN A 60 2.04 -22.86 1.67
N THR A 61 3.23 -22.50 1.20
CA THR A 61 4.49 -22.74 1.90
C THR A 61 4.69 -21.69 2.99
N TRP A 62 5.42 -22.02 4.05
CA TRP A 62 5.86 -21.03 5.05
C TRP A 62 6.55 -19.81 4.42
N LEU A 63 7.21 -19.99 3.29
CA LEU A 63 7.84 -18.92 2.52
C LEU A 63 6.80 -17.96 1.93
N LEU A 64 5.71 -18.48 1.37
CA LEU A 64 4.62 -17.68 0.80
C LEU A 64 3.90 -16.89 1.90
N THR A 65 3.55 -17.55 3.00
CA THR A 65 2.92 -16.92 4.18
C THR A 65 3.83 -15.84 4.76
N ALA A 66 5.13 -16.11 4.92
CA ALA A 66 6.10 -15.12 5.38
C ALA A 66 6.22 -13.93 4.41
N LEU A 67 6.20 -14.18 3.10
CA LEU A 67 6.27 -13.14 2.07
C LEU A 67 5.02 -12.25 2.09
N THR A 68 3.83 -12.83 2.28
CA THR A 68 2.60 -12.02 2.37
C THR A 68 2.56 -11.19 3.65
N ILE A 69 2.95 -11.76 4.80
CA ILE A 69 3.07 -11.02 6.06
C ILE A 69 4.07 -9.88 5.92
N LEU A 70 5.23 -10.13 5.31
CA LEU A 70 6.25 -9.11 5.05
C LEU A 70 5.70 -8.00 4.16
N THR A 71 5.02 -8.36 3.07
CA THR A 71 4.45 -7.41 2.11
C THR A 71 3.38 -6.53 2.77
N ASN A 72 2.43 -7.14 3.47
CA ASN A 72 1.36 -6.42 4.17
C ASN A 72 1.92 -5.53 5.29
N SER A 73 2.92 -6.00 6.03
CA SER A 73 3.60 -5.21 7.06
C SER A 73 4.34 -4.01 6.47
N ALA A 74 4.99 -4.19 5.32
CA ALA A 74 5.63 -3.09 4.59
C ALA A 74 4.57 -2.06 4.12
N ILE A 75 3.41 -2.49 3.61
CA ILE A 75 2.35 -1.56 3.24
C ILE A 75 1.87 -0.78 4.46
N ILE A 76 1.63 -1.45 5.60
CA ILE A 76 1.23 -0.80 6.86
C ILE A 76 2.26 0.24 7.31
N TYR A 77 3.55 -0.08 7.25
CA TYR A 77 4.62 0.88 7.58
C TYR A 77 4.58 2.11 6.67
N GLY A 78 4.43 1.92 5.36
CA GLY A 78 4.30 3.01 4.40
C GLY A 78 3.08 3.90 4.68
N LEU A 79 1.94 3.28 4.98
CA LEU A 79 0.71 3.95 5.37
C LEU A 79 0.86 4.76 6.66
N ALA A 80 1.57 4.23 7.66
CA ALA A 80 1.86 4.95 8.90
C ALA A 80 2.71 6.21 8.64
N LYS A 81 3.74 6.12 7.79
CA LYS A 81 4.55 7.27 7.37
C LYS A 81 3.75 8.30 6.58
N LEU A 82 2.86 7.85 5.69
CA LEU A 82 1.95 8.72 4.95
C LEU A 82 0.98 9.44 5.87
N LYS A 83 0.39 8.74 6.84
CA LYS A 83 -0.52 9.32 7.84
C LYS A 83 0.17 10.41 8.67
N ALA A 84 1.40 10.15 9.11
CA ALA A 84 2.21 11.14 9.83
C ALA A 84 2.46 12.38 8.96
N PHE A 85 2.89 12.18 7.71
CA PHE A 85 3.11 13.28 6.77
C PHE A 85 1.85 14.11 6.54
N ILE A 86 0.70 13.49 6.26
CA ILE A 86 -0.58 14.18 6.03
C ILE A 86 -1.02 14.98 7.26
N SER A 87 -0.68 14.51 8.46
CA SER A 87 -1.02 15.20 9.70
C SER A 87 -0.30 16.55 9.84
N GLU A 88 0.95 16.60 9.40
CA GLU A 88 1.78 17.81 9.49
C GLU A 88 1.73 18.68 8.23
N PHE A 89 1.41 18.07 7.09
CA PHE A 89 1.42 18.72 5.79
C PHE A 89 0.47 19.91 5.73
N THR A 90 0.88 21.04 5.17
CA THR A 90 -0.01 22.16 4.85
C THR A 90 0.07 22.50 3.37
N ILE A 91 -0.98 23.10 2.79
CA ILE A 91 -0.98 23.46 1.35
C ILE A 91 0.20 24.40 0.99
N LYS A 92 0.64 25.23 1.93
CA LYS A 92 1.80 26.13 1.73
C LYS A 92 3.12 25.35 1.55
N GLU A 93 3.19 24.12 2.05
CA GLU A 93 4.39 23.29 2.03
C GLU A 93 4.49 22.39 0.79
N VAL A 94 3.55 22.45 -0.15
CA VAL A 94 3.53 21.61 -1.37
C VAL A 94 4.86 21.63 -2.12
N LEU A 95 5.48 22.81 -2.29
CA LEU A 95 6.71 22.99 -3.05
C LEU A 95 7.98 23.07 -2.18
N THR A 96 7.90 22.64 -0.92
CA THR A 96 9.05 22.66 0.00
C THR A 96 9.93 21.42 -0.16
N ASP A 97 11.16 21.53 0.32
CA ASP A 97 12.14 20.43 0.40
C ASP A 97 11.59 19.25 1.20
N LYS A 98 10.82 19.51 2.25
CA LYS A 98 10.17 18.49 3.06
C LYS A 98 9.26 17.60 2.21
N THR A 99 8.37 18.20 1.42
CA THR A 99 7.44 17.48 0.53
C THR A 99 8.19 16.76 -0.58
N TYR A 100 9.18 17.40 -1.21
CA TYR A 100 9.98 16.76 -2.25
C TYR A 100 10.76 15.53 -1.74
N LEU A 101 11.42 15.65 -0.59
CA LEU A 101 12.17 14.55 0.02
C LEU A 101 11.23 13.42 0.46
N PHE A 102 10.06 13.74 0.99
CA PHE A 102 9.04 12.77 1.31
C PHE A 102 8.60 11.99 0.07
N LEU A 103 8.23 12.69 -1.01
CA LEU A 103 7.78 12.06 -2.26
C LEU A 103 8.88 11.19 -2.88
N LYS A 104 10.14 11.65 -2.91
CA LYS A 104 11.27 10.85 -3.40
C LYS A 104 11.45 9.56 -2.60
N ARG A 105 11.37 9.63 -1.26
CA ARG A 105 11.44 8.45 -0.39
C ARG A 105 10.25 7.53 -0.59
N ALA A 106 9.05 8.10 -0.73
CA ALA A 106 7.82 7.37 -1.01
C ALA A 106 7.90 6.63 -2.36
N THR A 107 8.43 7.24 -3.42
CA THR A 107 8.63 6.56 -4.71
C THR A 107 9.50 5.33 -4.56
N ILE A 108 10.65 5.45 -3.91
CA ILE A 108 11.58 4.31 -3.71
C ILE A 108 10.91 3.23 -2.86
N TYR A 109 10.21 3.63 -1.79
CA TYR A 109 9.52 2.71 -0.91
C TYR A 109 8.42 1.94 -1.65
N THR A 110 7.55 2.65 -2.38
CA THR A 110 6.47 2.04 -3.15
C THR A 110 7.01 1.15 -4.26
N PHE A 111 8.14 1.50 -4.88
CA PHE A 111 8.81 0.61 -5.85
C PHE A 111 9.20 -0.73 -5.21
N VAL A 112 9.83 -0.71 -4.04
CA VAL A 112 10.21 -1.94 -3.31
C VAL A 112 8.99 -2.75 -2.90
N VAL A 113 7.95 -2.10 -2.39
CA VAL A 113 6.69 -2.77 -2.02
C VAL A 113 6.00 -3.38 -3.24
N SER A 114 5.97 -2.68 -4.38
CA SER A 114 5.44 -3.23 -5.64
C SER A 114 6.24 -4.43 -6.12
N LEU A 115 7.57 -4.46 -5.94
CA LEU A 115 8.36 -5.66 -6.24
C LEU A 115 7.92 -6.85 -5.38
N LEU A 116 7.76 -6.65 -4.06
CA LEU A 116 7.29 -7.70 -3.16
C LEU A 116 5.89 -8.20 -3.56
N GLN A 117 4.97 -7.28 -3.86
CA GLN A 117 3.63 -7.62 -4.33
C GLN A 117 3.66 -8.41 -5.64
N ASN A 118 4.46 -8.00 -6.62
CA ASN A 118 4.53 -8.70 -7.92
C ASN A 118 5.13 -10.11 -7.78
N VAL A 119 6.14 -10.28 -6.91
CA VAL A 119 6.67 -11.62 -6.59
C VAL A 119 5.58 -12.48 -5.95
N LEU A 120 4.84 -11.92 -4.99
CA LEU A 120 3.75 -12.61 -4.32
C LEU A 120 2.63 -13.01 -5.31
N SER A 121 2.17 -12.10 -6.16
CA SER A 121 1.15 -12.35 -7.18
C SER A 121 1.59 -13.41 -8.20
N THR A 122 2.87 -13.42 -8.57
CA THR A 122 3.42 -14.45 -9.47
C THR A 122 3.46 -15.83 -8.80
N SER A 123 3.79 -15.88 -7.50
CA SER A 123 3.79 -17.13 -6.73
C SER A 123 2.40 -17.71 -6.45
N LEU A 124 1.34 -16.90 -6.52
CA LEU A 124 -0.06 -17.30 -6.35
C LEU A 124 -0.72 -17.81 -7.64
N ASN A 125 0.08 -18.18 -8.65
CA ASN A 125 -0.36 -18.86 -9.87
C ASN A 125 -1.31 -18.03 -10.76
N GLN A 126 -1.04 -16.74 -10.94
CA GLN A 126 -1.67 -15.98 -12.02
C GLN A 126 -1.15 -16.47 -13.38
N ALA A 127 -2.06 -16.92 -14.25
CA ALA A 127 -1.75 -17.37 -15.61
C ALA A 127 -1.04 -16.31 -16.50
N ASN A 128 -1.02 -15.04 -16.07
CA ASN A 128 -0.28 -13.95 -16.68
C ASN A 128 0.54 -13.20 -15.62
N ILE A 129 1.84 -13.07 -15.85
CA ILE A 129 2.74 -12.24 -15.03
C ILE A 129 2.49 -10.77 -15.41
N ILE A 130 1.66 -10.08 -14.64
CA ILE A 130 1.44 -8.63 -14.79
C ILE A 130 2.18 -7.94 -13.65
N PHE A 131 3.24 -7.21 -14.00
CA PHE A 131 3.92 -6.35 -13.04
C PHE A 131 3.17 -5.04 -12.87
N ASP A 132 2.57 -4.83 -11.69
CA ASP A 132 1.91 -3.57 -11.35
C ASP A 132 2.90 -2.62 -10.64
N PHE A 133 3.19 -1.50 -11.30
CA PHE A 133 3.95 -0.37 -10.75
C PHE A 133 3.16 0.94 -10.81
N SER A 134 1.84 0.86 -11.02
CA SER A 134 0.92 2.00 -11.17
C SER A 134 1.06 3.00 -10.02
N SER A 135 1.00 2.52 -8.78
CA SER A 135 1.14 3.34 -7.57
C SER A 135 2.49 4.05 -7.50
N CYS A 136 3.59 3.36 -7.83
CA CYS A 136 4.92 3.95 -7.92
C CYS A 136 4.98 5.03 -9.02
N GLY A 137 4.37 4.77 -10.18
CA GLY A 137 4.28 5.70 -11.30
C GLY A 137 3.60 7.01 -10.91
N TYR A 138 2.46 6.95 -10.21
CA TYR A 138 1.77 8.16 -9.75
C TYR A 138 2.62 8.99 -8.77
N ILE A 139 3.33 8.35 -7.83
CA ILE A 139 4.18 9.06 -6.87
C ILE A 139 5.42 9.64 -7.57
N LEU A 140 5.98 8.93 -8.56
CA LEU A 140 7.07 9.44 -9.38
C LEU A 140 6.64 10.69 -10.15
N LEU A 141 5.47 10.67 -10.79
CA LEU A 141 4.92 11.84 -11.48
C LEU A 141 4.72 13.02 -10.53
N ALA A 142 4.17 12.78 -9.33
CA ALA A 142 4.05 13.81 -8.30
C ALA A 142 5.42 14.38 -7.88
N THR A 143 6.43 13.51 -7.72
CA THR A 143 7.81 13.91 -7.39
C THR A 143 8.41 14.80 -8.46
N LEU A 144 8.25 14.41 -9.74
CA LEU A 144 8.73 15.18 -10.89
C LEU A 144 8.01 16.52 -11.02
N ALA A 145 6.70 16.55 -10.81
CA ALA A 145 5.92 17.79 -10.79
C ALA A 145 6.41 18.73 -9.69
N VAL A 146 6.56 18.26 -8.45
CA VAL A 146 7.07 19.07 -7.34
C VAL A 146 8.48 19.58 -7.63
N LYS A 147 9.37 18.73 -8.16
CA LYS A 147 10.72 19.14 -8.58
C LYS A 147 10.66 20.28 -9.60
N TYR A 148 9.88 20.10 -10.65
CA TYR A 148 9.76 21.07 -11.75
C TYR A 148 9.21 22.43 -11.27
N PHE A 149 8.10 22.43 -10.55
CA PHE A 149 7.48 23.67 -10.06
C PHE A 149 8.33 24.36 -9.00
N ARG A 150 9.04 23.60 -8.15
CA ARG A 150 10.00 24.17 -7.19
C ARG A 150 11.16 24.86 -7.91
N THR A 151 11.77 24.22 -8.92
CA THR A 151 12.87 24.82 -9.68
C THR A 151 12.43 26.11 -10.37
N ARG A 152 11.21 26.16 -10.91
CA ARG A 152 10.66 27.41 -11.50
C ARG A 152 10.41 28.50 -10.46
N ARG A 153 9.91 28.15 -9.27
CA ARG A 153 9.68 29.11 -8.18
C ARG A 153 10.98 29.74 -7.67
N LEU A 154 12.08 28.98 -7.65
CA LEU A 154 13.39 29.47 -7.22
C LEU A 154 14.13 30.28 -8.30
N ALA A 155 13.68 30.21 -9.55
CA ALA A 155 14.24 30.95 -10.68
C ALA A 155 13.56 32.33 -10.91
N GLN A 156 12.56 32.68 -10.10
CA GLN A 156 11.88 33.97 -10.03
C GLN A 156 12.31 34.72 -8.78
#